data_AF-A0A9X2F3K3-F1
#
_entry.id   AF-A0A9X2F3K3-F1
#
_cell.length_a   1.000
_cell.length_b   1.000
_cell.length_c   1.000
_cell.angle_alpha   90.00
_cell.angle_beta   90.00
_cell.angle_gamma   90.00
#
_symmetry.space_group_name_H-M   'P 1'
#
loop_
_entity.id
_entity.type
_entity.pdbx_description
1 polymer ?
#
loop_
_entity_poly.entity_id
_entity_poly.type
_entity_poly.pdbx_seq_one_letter_code
_entity_poly.pdbx_strand_id
1 'polypeptide(L)'
;MKTIKKLLLIALAIIQAQQLTSCGAETVAALFIPLISAKTWTDQADATKQHTFFFNVDEDGKAKSNFTGNENIEGVQDHFEGSFDEEYIEFTYTEINSSDATKLGAKYTGKIEGKPNGKLMRLKTNKGTNLILTTD
;
A
#
# COMPACT_ATOMS: atom_id res chain seq x y z
N MET A 1 -15.94 5.32 -65.55
CA MET A 1 -14.95 4.91 -64.52
C MET A 1 -14.60 6.10 -63.62
N LYS A 2 -15.40 6.42 -62.59
CA LYS A 2 -15.17 7.60 -61.72
C LYS A 2 -15.58 7.41 -60.24
N THR A 3 -15.53 6.19 -59.71
CA THR A 3 -16.05 5.91 -58.34
C THR A 3 -15.10 5.16 -57.42
N ILE A 4 -13.84 4.93 -57.82
CA ILE A 4 -12.89 4.16 -57.00
C ILE A 4 -11.97 5.07 -56.14
N LYS A 5 -11.87 6.37 -56.43
CA LYS A 5 -10.92 7.27 -55.73
C LYS A 5 -11.41 7.85 -54.39
N LYS A 6 -12.68 7.65 -53.99
CA LYS A 6 -13.21 8.24 -52.74
C LYS A 6 -13.19 7.31 -51.52
N LEU A 7 -12.97 6.00 -51.69
CA LEU A 7 -12.95 5.07 -50.55
C LEU A 7 -11.60 4.99 -49.82
N LEU A 8 -10.49 5.39 -50.44
CA LEU A 8 -9.17 5.24 -49.82
C LEU A 8 -8.85 6.33 -48.78
N LEU A 9 -9.57 7.46 -48.78
CA LEU A 9 -9.29 8.59 -47.89
C LEU A 9 -10.01 8.49 -46.53
N ILE A 10 -11.03 7.63 -46.41
CA ILE A 10 -11.76 7.46 -45.15
C ILE A 10 -11.05 6.43 -44.24
N ALA A 11 -10.28 5.51 -44.81
CA ALA A 11 -9.56 4.50 -44.02
C ALA A 11 -8.31 5.05 -43.30
N LEU A 12 -7.72 6.15 -43.76
CA LEU A 12 -6.48 6.68 -43.18
C LEU A 12 -6.70 7.63 -41.99
N ALA A 13 -7.90 8.21 -41.84
CA ALA A 13 -8.24 9.09 -40.72
C ALA A 13 -8.68 8.34 -39.46
N ILE A 14 -9.03 7.05 -39.57
CA ILE A 14 -9.48 6.22 -38.44
C ILE A 14 -8.29 5.60 -37.69
N ILE A 15 -7.13 5.48 -38.35
CA ILE A 15 -5.93 4.84 -37.76
C ILE A 15 -5.15 5.79 -36.83
N GLN A 16 -5.32 7.12 -36.94
CA GLN A 16 -4.59 8.07 -36.09
C GLN A 16 -5.32 8.48 -34.80
N ALA A 17 -6.58 8.10 -34.60
CA ALA A 17 -7.34 8.45 -33.40
C ALA A 17 -7.27 7.40 -32.28
N GLN A 18 -6.63 6.25 -32.50
CA GLN A 18 -6.55 5.16 -31.50
C GLN A 18 -5.25 5.14 -30.69
N GLN A 19 -4.36 6.13 -30.82
CA GLN A 19 -3.09 6.19 -30.09
C GLN A 19 -3.04 7.26 -28.98
N LEU A 20 -4.16 7.84 -28.56
CA LEU A 20 -4.17 8.93 -27.57
C LEU A 20 -4.99 8.68 -26.30
N THR A 21 -5.44 7.45 -26.02
CA THR A 21 -6.28 7.21 -24.83
C THR A 21 -5.75 6.19 -23.82
N SER A 22 -4.56 5.60 -24.00
CA SER A 22 -4.02 4.67 -22.99
C SER A 22 -2.98 5.25 -22.04
N CYS A 23 -2.62 6.54 -22.13
CA CYS A 23 -1.59 7.14 -21.27
C CYS A 23 -2.13 8.28 -20.37
N GLY A 24 -3.41 8.19 -19.98
CA GLY A 24 -4.09 9.24 -19.21
C GLY A 24 -4.86 8.77 -17.98
N ALA A 25 -5.04 7.46 -17.79
CA ALA A 25 -5.65 6.90 -16.58
C ALA A 25 -4.62 6.51 -15.50
N GLU A 26 -3.34 6.43 -15.87
CA GLU A 26 -2.26 6.01 -14.96
C GLU A 26 -1.75 7.17 -14.10
N THR A 27 -2.05 8.42 -14.46
CA THR A 27 -1.46 9.61 -13.81
C THR A 27 -2.33 10.23 -12.71
N VAL A 28 -3.54 9.72 -12.45
CA VAL A 28 -4.46 10.30 -11.44
C VAL A 28 -4.80 9.33 -10.29
N ALA A 29 -4.25 8.12 -10.28
CA ALA A 29 -4.37 7.19 -9.16
C ALA A 29 -3.14 7.18 -8.21
N ALA A 30 -2.07 7.91 -8.54
CA ALA A 30 -0.80 7.87 -7.81
C ALA A 30 -0.79 8.58 -6.43
N LEU A 31 -1.94 9.08 -5.97
CA LEU A 31 -2.01 9.94 -4.79
C LEU A 31 -2.70 9.33 -3.58
N PHE A 32 -3.51 8.28 -3.73
CA PHE A 32 -4.46 7.98 -2.67
C PHE A 32 -4.05 6.90 -1.69
N ILE A 33 -3.24 5.90 -2.04
CA ILE A 33 -2.68 4.99 -1.02
C ILE A 33 -1.28 4.56 -1.42
N PRO A 34 -0.24 4.90 -0.63
CA PRO A 34 1.10 4.45 -0.92
C PRO A 34 1.14 2.93 -0.82
N LEU A 35 1.89 2.31 -1.72
CA LEU A 35 2.33 0.92 -1.67
C LEU A 35 2.93 0.61 -0.28
N ILE A 36 2.08 0.30 0.71
CA ILE A 36 2.53 -0.08 2.05
C ILE A 36 3.41 -1.33 1.97
N SER A 37 3.21 -2.14 0.93
CA SER A 37 4.02 -3.28 0.52
C SER A 37 5.38 -2.92 -0.10
N ALA A 38 5.53 -1.75 -0.71
CA ALA A 38 6.80 -1.35 -1.35
C ALA A 38 7.79 -0.69 -0.39
N LYS A 39 7.45 -0.59 0.89
CA LYS A 39 8.26 0.09 1.90
C LYS A 39 8.45 -0.81 3.13
N THR A 40 9.66 -0.77 3.65
CA THR A 40 9.91 -1.20 5.03
C THR A 40 9.48 -0.07 5.95
N TRP A 41 8.70 -0.43 6.96
CA TRP A 41 8.24 0.47 7.99
C TRP A 41 9.01 0.20 9.26
N THR A 42 9.51 1.24 9.90
CA THR A 42 10.33 1.11 11.11
C THR A 42 9.59 1.75 12.27
N ASP A 43 9.62 1.12 13.45
CA ASP A 43 9.12 1.76 14.67
C ASP A 43 9.96 3.02 14.96
N GLN A 44 9.30 4.17 15.01
CA GLN A 44 9.95 5.44 15.31
C GLN A 44 10.61 5.45 16.70
N ALA A 45 10.10 4.64 17.65
CA ALA A 45 10.71 4.50 18.97
C ALA A 45 12.03 3.69 18.93
N ASP A 46 12.29 2.93 17.87
CA ASP A 46 13.51 2.14 17.72
C ASP A 46 14.62 2.94 17.04
N ALA A 47 15.54 3.46 17.87
CA ALA A 47 16.72 4.18 17.40
C ALA A 47 17.69 3.31 16.56
N THR A 48 17.62 1.99 16.67
CA THR A 48 18.49 1.05 15.94
C THR A 48 17.94 0.63 14.59
N LYS A 49 16.66 0.93 14.31
CA LYS A 49 15.94 0.57 13.09
C LYS A 49 15.88 -0.94 12.79
N GLN A 50 15.96 -1.78 13.81
CA GLN A 50 15.85 -3.24 13.70
C GLN A 50 14.41 -3.72 13.88
N HIS A 51 13.57 -2.94 14.56
CA HIS A 51 12.14 -3.17 14.73
C HIS A 51 11.40 -2.69 13.48
N THR A 52 11.11 -3.65 12.60
CA THR A 52 10.60 -3.39 11.25
C THR A 52 9.30 -4.12 10.97
N PHE A 53 8.50 -3.56 10.08
CA PHE A 53 7.20 -4.05 9.68
C PHE A 53 7.14 -4.16 8.17
N PHE A 54 6.63 -5.30 7.71
CA PHE A 54 6.45 -5.62 6.30
C PHE A 54 5.00 -5.97 6.04
N PHE A 55 4.45 -5.42 4.97
CA PHE A 55 3.06 -5.63 4.58
C PHE A 55 3.04 -6.34 3.22
N ASN A 56 2.27 -7.39 3.09
CA ASN A 56 2.03 -8.10 1.85
C ASN A 56 0.56 -7.96 1.49
N VAL A 57 0.26 -7.08 0.53
CA VAL A 57 -1.11 -6.70 0.16
C VAL A 57 -1.64 -7.62 -0.94
N ASP A 58 -2.92 -7.96 -0.88
CA ASP A 58 -3.55 -8.83 -1.88
C ASP A 58 -3.65 -8.15 -3.26
N GLU A 59 -3.99 -6.85 -3.28
CA GLU A 59 -4.11 -6.07 -4.51
C GLU A 59 -3.28 -4.77 -4.44
N ASP A 60 -2.14 -4.77 -5.12
CA ASP A 60 -1.30 -3.57 -5.27
C ASP A 60 -2.00 -2.45 -6.07
N GLY A 61 -1.75 -1.21 -5.68
CA GLY A 61 -2.23 -0.02 -6.39
C GLY A 61 -3.73 0.26 -6.24
N LYS A 62 -4.41 -0.38 -5.29
CA LYS A 62 -5.82 -0.14 -4.98
C LYS A 62 -6.01 0.83 -3.83
N ALA A 63 -7.17 1.48 -3.82
CA ALA A 63 -7.63 2.33 -2.72
C ALA A 63 -8.19 1.54 -1.51
N LYS A 64 -8.19 0.21 -1.59
CA LYS A 64 -8.50 -0.68 -0.47
C LYS A 64 -7.96 -2.06 -0.78
N SER A 65 -7.45 -2.75 0.22
CA SER A 65 -7.02 -4.14 0.10
C SER A 65 -6.90 -4.75 1.49
N ASN A 66 -7.02 -6.07 1.56
CA ASN A 66 -6.53 -6.82 2.70
C ASN A 66 -5.01 -7.01 2.56
N PHE A 67 -4.37 -7.40 3.66
CA PHE A 67 -2.97 -7.76 3.70
C PHE A 67 -2.67 -8.74 4.84
N THR A 68 -1.54 -9.43 4.66
CA THR A 68 -0.81 -10.09 5.75
C THR A 68 0.47 -9.30 6.02
N GLY A 69 1.12 -9.53 7.15
CA GLY A 69 2.38 -8.88 7.42
C GLY A 69 3.15 -9.47 8.59
N ASN A 70 4.39 -9.03 8.71
CA ASN A 70 5.31 -9.49 9.74
C ASN A 70 5.95 -8.30 10.43
N GLU A 71 5.98 -8.34 11.75
CA GLU A 71 6.82 -7.52 12.60
C GLU A 71 8.09 -8.30 12.90
N ASN A 72 9.25 -7.74 12.57
CA ASN A 72 10.55 -8.31 12.88
C ASN A 72 11.17 -7.54 14.06
N ILE A 73 11.51 -8.27 15.12
CA ILE A 73 12.21 -7.74 16.30
C ILE A 73 13.36 -8.70 16.61
N GLU A 74 14.60 -8.22 16.48
CA GLU A 74 15.81 -8.99 16.83
C GLU A 74 15.89 -10.39 16.17
N GLY A 75 15.35 -10.52 14.95
CA GLY A 75 15.31 -11.79 14.20
C GLY A 75 14.15 -12.72 14.55
N VAL A 76 13.27 -12.32 15.46
CA VAL A 76 11.98 -12.99 15.73
C VAL A 76 10.88 -12.32 14.89
N GLN A 77 9.90 -13.11 14.45
CA GLN A 77 8.79 -12.66 13.61
C GLN A 77 7.44 -12.87 14.29
N ASP A 78 6.71 -11.78 14.50
CA ASP A 78 5.31 -11.81 14.91
C ASP A 78 4.43 -11.54 13.67
N HIS A 79 3.38 -12.34 13.49
CA HIS A 79 2.51 -12.29 12.31
C HIS A 79 1.23 -11.51 12.59
N PHE A 80 0.78 -10.74 11.59
CA PHE A 80 -0.48 -10.02 11.64
C PHE A 80 -1.23 -10.03 10.32
N GLU A 81 -2.54 -9.83 10.40
CA GLU A 81 -3.43 -9.70 9.26
C GLU A 81 -4.27 -8.43 9.40
N GLY A 82 -4.62 -7.82 8.27
CA GLY A 82 -5.33 -6.55 8.30
C GLY A 82 -5.89 -6.11 6.96
N SER A 83 -6.34 -4.87 6.94
CA SER A 83 -6.84 -4.21 5.75
C SER A 83 -6.62 -2.71 5.81
N PHE A 84 -6.66 -2.08 4.64
CA PHE A 84 -6.71 -0.63 4.51
C PHE A 84 -7.85 -0.22 3.60
N ASP A 85 -8.37 0.98 3.84
CA ASP A 85 -9.34 1.68 3.00
C ASP A 85 -8.96 3.17 3.01
N GLU A 86 -8.55 3.68 1.85
CA GLU A 86 -7.92 5.00 1.72
C GLU A 86 -6.73 5.17 2.69
N GLU A 87 -6.74 6.23 3.49
CA GLU A 87 -5.68 6.49 4.46
C GLU A 87 -5.86 5.70 5.76
N TYR A 88 -6.96 4.95 5.93
CA TYR A 88 -7.22 4.20 7.15
C TYR A 88 -6.64 2.80 7.06
N ILE A 89 -6.03 2.35 8.15
CA ILE A 89 -5.44 1.02 8.25
C ILE A 89 -5.83 0.37 9.56
N GLU A 90 -6.07 -0.94 9.51
CA GLU A 90 -6.19 -1.77 10.69
C GLU A 90 -5.53 -3.13 10.52
N PHE A 91 -5.01 -3.69 11.61
CA PHE A 91 -4.51 -5.06 11.63
C PHE A 91 -4.59 -5.67 13.03
N THR A 92 -4.52 -6.98 13.10
CA THR A 92 -4.51 -7.74 14.36
C THR A 92 -3.39 -8.77 14.30
N TYR A 93 -2.63 -8.90 15.39
CA TYR A 93 -1.65 -9.99 15.49
C TYR A 93 -2.36 -11.34 15.63
N THR A 94 -1.98 -12.28 14.78
CA THR A 94 -2.56 -13.62 14.68
C THR A 94 -1.61 -14.70 15.19
N GLU A 95 -0.30 -14.44 15.20
CA GLU A 95 0.74 -15.33 15.75
C GLU A 95 1.86 -14.52 16.39
N ILE A 96 2.33 -14.91 17.58
CA ILE A 96 3.42 -14.24 18.30
C ILE A 96 4.50 -15.27 18.60
N ASN A 97 5.71 -14.99 18.13
CA ASN A 97 6.92 -15.76 18.41
C ASN A 97 7.87 -15.00 19.35
N SER A 98 7.66 -13.69 19.53
CA SER A 98 8.39 -12.87 20.50
C SER A 98 7.98 -13.20 21.94
N SER A 99 8.72 -12.65 22.91
CA SER A 99 8.38 -12.81 24.33
C SER A 99 7.16 -11.99 24.76
N ASP A 100 6.61 -11.12 23.90
CA ASP A 100 5.47 -10.26 24.24
C ASP A 100 4.13 -10.89 23.85
N ALA A 101 3.69 -11.84 24.65
CA ALA A 101 2.40 -12.53 24.46
C ALA A 101 1.18 -11.58 24.53
N THR A 102 1.32 -10.33 25.01
CA THR A 102 0.20 -9.39 25.10
C THR A 102 -0.29 -8.92 23.73
N LYS A 103 0.56 -9.04 22.72
CA LYS A 103 0.26 -8.66 21.33
C LYS A 103 -0.75 -9.58 20.68
N LEU A 104 -0.85 -10.86 21.08
CA LEU A 104 -1.75 -11.82 20.40
C LEU A 104 -3.21 -11.33 20.48
N GLY A 105 -3.84 -11.14 19.31
CA GLY A 105 -5.19 -10.59 19.20
C GLY A 105 -5.32 -9.10 19.54
N ALA A 106 -4.22 -8.35 19.69
CA ALA A 106 -4.23 -6.90 19.84
C ALA A 106 -4.56 -6.24 18.49
N LYS A 107 -5.51 -5.29 18.50
CA LYS A 107 -5.96 -4.62 17.28
C LYS A 107 -5.32 -3.24 17.11
N TYR A 108 -4.51 -3.17 16.06
CA TYR A 108 -4.00 -2.06 15.27
C TYR A 108 -5.08 -1.23 14.59
N THR A 109 -5.33 0.05 14.92
CA THR A 109 -6.13 0.93 14.04
C THR A 109 -5.50 2.32 13.91
N GLY A 110 -5.52 2.91 12.71
CA GLY A 110 -4.83 4.16 12.50
C GLY A 110 -4.99 4.80 11.14
N LYS A 111 -4.10 5.76 10.88
CA LYS A 111 -4.01 6.49 9.62
C LYS A 111 -2.61 6.45 9.05
N ILE A 112 -2.53 6.40 7.72
CA ILE A 112 -1.32 6.57 6.93
C ILE A 112 -1.31 8.02 6.41
N GLU A 113 -0.37 8.80 6.92
CA GLU A 113 -0.21 10.22 6.62
C GLU A 113 1.08 10.45 5.85
N GLY A 114 1.19 11.58 5.13
CA GLY A 114 2.45 12.06 4.56
C GLY A 114 2.53 12.05 3.03
N LYS A 115 3.64 12.59 2.51
CA LYS A 115 3.90 12.82 1.07
C LYS A 115 4.66 11.63 0.44
N PRO A 116 4.83 11.57 -0.90
CA PRO A 116 5.44 10.42 -1.58
C PRO A 116 6.84 10.03 -1.06
N ASN A 117 7.58 10.97 -0.47
CA ASN A 117 8.97 10.79 -0.04
C ASN A 117 9.11 10.61 1.48
N GLY A 118 8.02 10.30 2.19
CA GLY A 118 8.03 10.10 3.63
C GLY A 118 6.62 9.87 4.15
N LYS A 119 6.33 8.62 4.51
CA LYS A 119 5.04 8.21 5.06
C LYS A 119 5.17 7.91 6.55
N LEU A 120 4.09 8.21 7.26
CA LEU A 120 3.95 8.06 8.69
C LEU A 120 2.66 7.29 8.97
N MET A 121 2.73 6.21 9.74
CA MET A 121 1.56 5.45 10.16
C MET A 121 1.37 5.60 11.66
N ARG A 122 0.26 6.19 12.08
CA ARG A 122 -0.06 6.40 13.50
C ARG A 122 -1.13 5.42 13.92
N LEU A 123 -0.77 4.46 14.76
CA LEU A 123 -1.61 3.35 15.16
C LEU A 123 -1.92 3.42 16.66
N LYS A 124 -3.19 3.20 16.97
CA LYS A 124 -3.69 3.03 18.33
C LYS A 124 -4.03 1.57 18.56
N THR A 125 -3.75 1.10 19.75
CA THR A 125 -4.11 -0.25 20.19
C THR A 125 -4.92 -0.19 21.49
N ASN A 126 -5.79 -1.18 21.67
CA ASN A 126 -6.53 -1.38 22.90
C ASN A 126 -5.75 -2.17 23.96
N LYS A 127 -4.58 -2.73 23.61
CA LYS A 127 -3.83 -3.68 24.44
C LYS A 127 -2.33 -3.40 24.56
N GLY A 128 -1.86 -2.21 24.20
CA GLY A 128 -0.44 -1.89 24.27
C GLY A 128 -0.11 -0.41 24.08
N THR A 129 1.13 -0.12 23.70
CA THR A 129 1.59 1.24 23.37
C THR A 129 1.13 1.63 21.98
N ASN A 130 0.79 2.91 21.79
CA ASN A 130 0.57 3.45 20.44
C ASN A 130 1.84 3.28 19.61
N LEU A 131 1.67 2.85 18.37
CA LEU A 131 2.77 2.56 17.45
C LEU A 131 2.84 3.67 16.40
N ILE A 132 4.04 4.16 16.13
CA ILE A 132 4.27 5.15 15.08
C ILE A 132 5.33 4.59 14.14
N LEU A 133 4.93 4.29 12.92
CA LEU A 133 5.82 3.72 11.91
C LEU A 133 6.21 4.77 10.87
N THR A 134 7.47 4.76 10.47
CA THR A 134 8.00 5.63 9.43
C THR A 134 8.69 4.83 8.34
N THR A 135 8.62 5.33 7.10
CA THR A 135 9.43 4.82 5.99
C THR A 135 10.62 5.75 5.77
N ASP A 136 11.83 5.20 5.66
CA ASP A 136 12.99 5.96 5.16
C ASP A 136 12.90 6.27 3.65
#